data_AF-A0A382YQX0-F1
#
_entry.id   AF-A0A382YQX0-F1
#
_cell.length_a   1.000
_cell.length_b   1.000
_cell.length_c   1.000
_cell.angle_alpha   90.00
_cell.angle_beta   90.00
_cell.angle_gamma   90.00
#
_symmetry.space_group_name_H-M   'P 1'
#
loop_
_entity.id
_entity.type
_entity.pdbx_description
1 polymer ?
#
loop_
_entity_poly.entity_id
_entity_poly.type
_entity_poly.pdbx_seq_one_letter_code
_entity_poly.pdbx_strand_id
1 'polypeptide(L)'
;MYTTHTETYLHRIVALALTSVLVLSSPLVAQNRDTRLQSLVQSTDSTWNVTQARGRVYEVDFTTDEGTWMSVDVSPDGAWVAFNLLGHIYRMPSAGGSA
;
A
#
# COMPACT_ATOMS: atom_id res chain seq x y z
N MET A 1 82.77 -4.80 15.62
CA MET A 1 81.84 -5.08 16.73
C MET A 1 81.02 -3.82 17.00
N TYR A 2 79.90 -3.64 16.30
CA TYR A 2 78.91 -2.54 16.42
C TYR A 2 77.63 -3.02 15.70
N THR A 3 76.61 -3.46 16.45
CA THR A 3 75.32 -2.80 16.78
C THR A 3 74.14 -3.06 15.84
N THR A 4 73.03 -3.38 16.51
CA THR A 4 71.68 -3.75 16.12
C THR A 4 70.81 -2.53 15.81
N HIS A 5 70.10 -2.52 14.67
CA HIS A 5 69.10 -1.48 14.38
C HIS A 5 67.78 -1.98 13.77
N THR A 6 67.59 -3.30 13.64
CA THR A 6 66.44 -3.86 12.92
C THR A 6 65.24 -4.23 13.80
N GLU A 7 65.37 -4.25 15.14
CA GLU A 7 64.27 -4.68 16.05
C GLU A 7 63.21 -3.60 16.33
N THR A 8 63.45 -2.32 16.02
CA THR A 8 62.54 -1.24 16.45
C THR A 8 61.28 -1.11 15.58
N TYR A 9 61.21 -1.75 14.41
CA TYR A 9 60.07 -1.61 13.48
C TYR A 9 58.97 -2.66 13.68
N LEU A 10 59.28 -3.83 14.23
CA LEU A 10 58.35 -4.96 14.26
C LEU A 10 57.22 -4.76 15.30
N HIS A 11 57.50 -4.08 16.41
CA HIS A 11 56.52 -3.86 17.47
C HIS A 11 55.47 -2.79 17.14
N ARG A 12 55.75 -1.86 16.20
CA ARG A 12 54.80 -0.79 15.84
C ARG A 12 53.66 -1.28 14.96
N ILE A 13 53.89 -2.35 14.19
CA ILE A 13 52.88 -2.93 13.28
C ILE A 13 51.93 -3.87 14.03
N VAL A 14 52.44 -4.64 15.00
CA VAL A 14 51.63 -5.58 15.79
C VAL A 14 50.68 -4.87 16.75
N ALA A 15 51.05 -3.69 17.27
CA ALA A 15 50.21 -2.92 18.20
C ALA A 15 48.98 -2.26 17.54
N LEU A 16 48.92 -2.14 16.21
CA LEU A 16 47.78 -1.54 15.49
C LEU A 16 46.71 -2.56 15.06
N ALA A 17 47.00 -3.86 15.12
CA ALA A 17 46.11 -4.90 14.59
C ALA A 17 45.18 -5.55 15.65
N LEU A 18 45.44 -5.35 16.95
CA LEU A 18 44.73 -6.06 18.02
C LEU A 18 43.67 -5.23 18.77
N THR A 19 43.58 -3.92 18.54
CA THR A 19 42.52 -3.06 19.12
C THR A 19 41.30 -2.86 18.21
N SER A 20 41.33 -3.33 16.96
CA SER A 20 40.23 -3.13 15.99
C SER A 20 39.12 -4.19 16.04
N VAL A 21 39.27 -5.28 16.81
CA VAL A 21 38.29 -6.38 16.84
C VAL A 21 37.23 -6.23 17.94
N LEU A 22 37.42 -5.35 18.95
CA LEU A 22 36.56 -5.34 20.14
C LEU A 22 35.35 -4.37 20.09
N VAL A 23 35.17 -3.56 19.03
CA VAL A 23 34.05 -2.59 18.94
C VAL A 23 32.98 -2.99 17.91
N LEU A 24 33.17 -4.10 17.20
CA LEU A 24 32.31 -4.48 16.06
C LEU A 24 31.22 -5.53 16.37
N SER A 25 30.80 -5.69 17.63
CA SER A 25 29.88 -6.79 18.02
C SER A 25 28.55 -6.35 18.64
N SER A 26 27.99 -5.19 18.27
CA SER A 26 26.62 -4.83 18.67
C SER A 26 25.90 -3.94 17.65
N PRO A 27 25.28 -4.55 16.63
CA PRO A 27 23.90 -4.16 16.35
C PRO A 27 22.93 -5.36 16.23
N LEU A 28 23.28 -6.54 16.76
CA LEU A 28 22.38 -7.70 16.66
C LEU A 28 21.13 -7.59 17.57
N VAL A 29 21.20 -6.80 18.65
CA VAL A 29 20.10 -6.64 19.62
C VAL A 29 19.08 -5.55 19.20
N ALA A 30 19.40 -4.72 18.19
CA ALA A 30 18.50 -3.69 17.69
C ALA A 30 17.55 -4.20 16.58
N GLN A 31 18.00 -5.09 15.71
CA GLN A 31 17.23 -5.58 14.55
C GLN A 31 15.97 -6.39 14.92
N ASN A 32 15.94 -6.98 16.12
CA ASN A 32 14.88 -7.90 16.52
C ASN A 32 13.59 -7.20 17.00
N ARG A 33 13.66 -5.88 17.29
CA ARG A 33 12.49 -5.08 17.69
C ARG A 33 11.67 -4.64 16.47
N ASP A 34 12.34 -4.21 15.42
CA ASP A 34 11.67 -3.69 14.22
C ASP A 34 10.93 -4.79 13.45
N THR A 35 11.53 -5.98 13.35
CA THR A 35 10.92 -7.15 12.71
C THR A 35 9.65 -7.64 13.45
N ARG A 36 9.67 -7.58 14.79
CA ARG A 36 8.50 -7.94 15.61
C ARG A 36 7.39 -6.90 15.51
N LEU A 37 7.72 -5.61 15.47
CA LEU A 37 6.72 -4.55 15.30
C LEU A 37 6.10 -4.60 13.89
N GLN A 38 6.91 -4.86 12.86
CA GLN A 38 6.44 -5.03 11.47
C GLN A 38 5.51 -6.23 11.31
N SER A 39 5.82 -7.37 11.93
CA SER A 39 4.95 -8.56 11.88
C SER A 39 3.62 -8.37 12.62
N LEU A 40 3.58 -7.57 13.69
CA LEU A 40 2.33 -7.21 14.37
C LEU A 40 1.45 -6.29 13.50
N VAL A 41 2.05 -5.31 12.82
CA VAL A 41 1.32 -4.40 11.89
C VAL A 41 0.80 -5.16 10.65
N GLN A 42 1.59 -6.10 10.13
CA GLN A 42 1.23 -6.89 8.94
C GLN A 42 0.12 -7.92 9.20
N SER A 43 -0.08 -8.33 10.47
CA SER A 43 -1.16 -9.24 10.87
C SER A 43 -2.54 -8.58 10.96
N THR A 44 -2.61 -7.24 10.83
CA THR A 44 -3.85 -6.44 10.88
C THR A 44 -4.13 -5.68 9.58
N ASP A 45 -3.42 -5.98 8.50
CA ASP A 45 -3.58 -5.27 7.23
C ASP A 45 -4.72 -5.87 6.39
N SER A 46 -5.94 -5.83 6.92
CA SER A 46 -7.11 -5.93 6.05
C SER A 46 -7.18 -4.63 5.26
N THR A 47 -6.66 -4.65 4.03
CA THR A 47 -6.79 -3.54 3.09
C THR A 47 -8.25 -3.08 3.07
N TRP A 48 -8.49 -1.82 3.45
CA TRP A 48 -9.83 -1.24 3.51
C TRP A 48 -10.48 -1.32 2.12
N ASN A 49 -11.50 -2.18 2.01
CA ASN A 49 -12.26 -2.36 0.78
C ASN A 49 -13.73 -1.95 1.00
N VAL A 50 -14.16 -0.92 0.26
CA VAL A 50 -15.54 -0.39 0.29
C VAL A 50 -16.51 -1.24 -0.54
N THR A 51 -16.02 -2.03 -1.50
CA THR A 51 -16.85 -2.85 -2.40
C THR A 51 -17.16 -4.23 -1.82
N GLN A 52 -16.52 -4.60 -0.71
CA GLN A 52 -16.81 -5.87 -0.04
C GLN A 52 -18.23 -5.84 0.56
N ALA A 53 -19.07 -6.77 0.15
CA ALA A 53 -20.39 -6.98 0.74
C ALA A 53 -20.26 -7.31 2.23
N ARG A 54 -21.02 -6.61 3.08
CA ARG A 54 -21.08 -6.84 4.52
C ARG A 54 -22.46 -7.37 4.88
N GLY A 55 -22.53 -8.58 5.43
CA GLY A 55 -23.78 -9.23 5.82
C GLY A 55 -24.45 -10.03 4.70
N ARG A 56 -25.72 -10.41 4.91
CA ARG A 56 -26.52 -11.14 3.90
C ARG A 56 -27.02 -10.17 2.84
N VAL A 57 -26.74 -10.48 1.58
CA VAL A 57 -27.24 -9.75 0.41
C VAL A 57 -28.43 -10.47 -0.17
N TYR A 58 -29.37 -9.72 -0.73
CA TYR A 58 -30.50 -10.27 -1.48
C TYR A 58 -30.70 -9.42 -2.73
N GLU A 59 -31.13 -10.08 -3.79
CA GLU A 59 -31.52 -9.44 -5.03
C GLU A 59 -32.90 -8.80 -4.85
N VAL A 60 -33.07 -7.59 -5.38
CA VAL A 60 -34.33 -6.84 -5.32
C VAL A 60 -34.67 -6.41 -6.74
N ASP A 61 -35.67 -7.07 -7.30
CA ASP A 61 -36.27 -6.69 -8.57
C ASP A 61 -37.40 -5.70 -8.31
N PHE A 62 -37.40 -4.58 -9.04
CA PHE A 62 -38.51 -3.64 -9.02
C PHE A 62 -38.68 -3.00 -10.40
N THR A 63 -39.94 -2.73 -10.74
CA THR A 63 -40.31 -1.91 -11.89
C THR A 63 -40.77 -0.57 -11.37
N THR A 64 -40.29 0.52 -11.97
CA THR A 64 -40.70 1.87 -11.61
C THR A 64 -40.80 2.73 -12.87
N ASP A 65 -41.70 3.70 -12.83
CA ASP A 65 -41.91 4.68 -13.91
C ASP A 65 -41.40 6.08 -13.51
N GLU A 66 -41.05 6.28 -12.24
CA GLU A 66 -40.63 7.58 -11.71
C GLU A 66 -39.43 7.47 -10.76
N GLY A 67 -38.71 8.58 -10.62
CA GLY A 67 -37.64 8.77 -9.66
C GLY A 67 -37.57 10.23 -9.20
N THR A 68 -37.20 10.44 -7.94
CA THR A 68 -37.15 11.78 -7.33
C THR A 68 -35.74 12.36 -7.40
N TRP A 69 -35.62 13.68 -7.62
CA TRP A 69 -34.35 14.41 -7.62
C TRP A 69 -33.34 13.91 -8.66
N MET A 70 -33.83 13.58 -9.85
CA MET A 70 -32.97 13.15 -10.95
C MET A 70 -32.39 14.35 -11.72
N SER A 71 -31.15 14.21 -12.16
CA SER A 71 -30.51 15.06 -13.16
C SER A 71 -30.59 14.37 -14.51
N VAL A 72 -30.91 15.11 -15.57
CA VAL A 72 -31.02 14.59 -16.94
C VAL A 72 -30.33 15.54 -17.94
N ASP A 73 -29.68 14.97 -18.95
CA ASP A 73 -29.06 15.70 -20.06
C ASP A 73 -29.16 14.91 -21.38
N VAL A 74 -28.98 15.60 -22.51
CA VAL A 74 -29.11 15.06 -23.87
C VAL A 74 -27.82 15.30 -24.64
N SER A 75 -27.36 14.29 -25.39
CA SER A 75 -26.16 14.43 -26.21
C SER A 75 -26.33 15.48 -27.33
N PRO A 76 -25.24 16.12 -27.81
CA PRO A 76 -25.34 17.16 -28.85
C PRO A 76 -25.96 16.67 -30.17
N ASP A 77 -25.79 15.39 -30.50
CA ASP A 77 -26.39 14.73 -31.65
C ASP A 77 -27.85 14.27 -31.40
N GLY A 78 -28.35 14.45 -30.18
CA GLY A 78 -29.68 14.04 -29.76
C GLY A 78 -29.88 12.53 -29.65
N ALA A 79 -28.84 11.71 -29.84
CA ALA A 79 -28.98 10.26 -29.88
C ALA A 79 -29.16 9.62 -28.49
N TRP A 80 -28.72 10.30 -27.42
CA TRP A 80 -28.64 9.73 -26.08
C TRP A 80 -29.24 10.65 -25.02
N VAL A 81 -29.91 10.05 -24.05
CA VAL A 81 -30.27 10.65 -22.77
C VAL A 81 -29.37 10.07 -21.69
N ALA A 82 -28.75 10.92 -20.88
CA ALA A 82 -27.98 10.54 -19.70
C ALA A 82 -28.72 11.02 -18.45
N PHE A 83 -28.81 10.16 -17.43
CA PHE A 83 -29.50 10.49 -16.18
C PHE A 83 -28.91 9.73 -14.99
N ASN A 84 -29.18 10.19 -13.77
CA ASN A 84 -28.77 9.49 -12.55
C ASN A 84 -29.94 8.76 -11.87
N LEU A 85 -29.66 7.57 -11.30
CA LEU A 85 -30.61 6.81 -10.49
C LEU A 85 -29.83 5.90 -9.51
N LEU A 86 -30.24 5.84 -8.24
CA LEU A 86 -29.59 4.99 -7.20
C LEU A 86 -28.05 5.10 -7.14
N GLY A 87 -27.53 6.33 -7.30
CA GLY A 87 -26.09 6.60 -7.25
C GLY A 87 -25.31 6.18 -8.50
N HIS A 88 -25.99 5.73 -9.55
CA HIS A 88 -25.39 5.37 -10.85
C HIS A 88 -25.81 6.37 -11.92
N ILE A 89 -24.97 6.50 -12.95
CA ILE A 89 -25.29 7.26 -14.16
C ILE A 89 -25.63 6.25 -15.26
N TYR A 90 -26.82 6.39 -15.81
CA TYR A 90 -27.35 5.59 -16.89
C TYR A 90 -27.35 6.40 -18.18
N ARG A 91 -27.32 5.69 -19.31
CA ARG A 91 -27.61 6.25 -20.63
C ARG A 91 -28.54 5.34 -21.40
N MET A 92 -29.40 5.93 -22.21
CA MET A 92 -30.27 5.21 -23.12
C MET A 92 -30.46 5.98 -24.42
N PRO A 93 -30.86 5.32 -25.53
CA PRO A 93 -31.23 6.02 -26.74
C PRO A 93 -32.37 7.01 -26.47
N SER A 94 -32.32 8.18 -27.10
CA SER A 94 -33.40 9.18 -26.98
C SER A 94 -34.74 8.70 -27.55
N ALA A 95 -34.69 7.72 -28.46
CA ALA A 95 -35.86 7.01 -28.98
C ALA A 95 -36.54 6.10 -27.95
N GLY A 96 -35.97 5.95 -26.74
CA GLY A 96 -36.46 5.03 -25.73
C GLY A 96 -35.80 3.65 -25.81
N GLY A 97 -36.30 2.72 -25.01
CA GLY A 97 -35.85 1.35 -24.95
C GLY A 97 -36.37 0.67 -23.69
N SER A 98 -36.23 -0.66 -23.61
CA SER A 98 -36.43 -1.38 -22.36
C SER A 98 -35.29 -1.04 -21.40
N ALA A 99 -35.63 -0.46 -20.25
CA ALA A 99 -34.74 -0.25 -19.12
C ALA A 99 -35.00 -1.33 -18.06
#